data_AF-A0A9X9T6T8-F1
#
_entry.id   AF-A0A9X9T6T8-F1
#
_cell.length_a   1.000
_cell.length_b   1.000
_cell.length_c   1.000
_cell.angle_alpha   90.00
_cell.angle_beta   90.00
_cell.angle_gamma   90.00
#
_symmetry.space_group_name_H-M   'P 1'
#
loop_
_entity.id
_entity.type
_entity.pdbx_description
1 polymer ?
#
loop_
_entity_poly.entity_id
_entity_poly.type
_entity_poly.pdbx_seq_one_letter_code
_entity_poly.pdbx_strand_id
1 'polypeptide(L)'
;MCHIDTIRPHPGRSVAFNPTPPGDDLLNPKEPQSQTEILASFLGVSAGRITQSTGRLYGYHAYYCDGIQAYLVLSEEEAEQAAQKAISERVWVIALESIFEYFGIDAYPSDAIEAIGKEPLFHVNDELRAIINRTCGMETLTSRMLELGNRPNILADYDQREHRYKNFCIYRLF
;
A
#
# COMPACT_ATOMS: atom_id res chain seq x y z
N MET A 1 73.75 -23.83 41.48
CA MET A 1 73.40 -25.19 41.01
C MET A 1 72.55 -25.83 42.10
N CYS A 2 71.24 -25.78 41.95
CA CYS A 2 70.30 -26.26 42.95
C CYS A 2 69.57 -27.51 42.43
N HIS A 3 69.71 -28.59 43.17
CA HIS A 3 68.75 -29.69 43.23
C HIS A 3 67.41 -29.17 43.79
N ILE A 4 66.31 -29.84 43.44
CA ILE A 4 65.47 -30.64 44.37
C ILE A 4 64.05 -30.81 43.79
N ASP A 5 63.74 -32.09 43.57
CA ASP A 5 62.53 -32.87 43.82
C ASP A 5 61.18 -32.65 43.13
N THR A 6 60.74 -33.81 42.64
CA THR A 6 59.43 -34.19 42.13
C THR A 6 58.54 -34.61 43.30
N ILE A 7 57.30 -34.12 43.40
CA ILE A 7 56.23 -34.73 44.22
C ILE A 7 54.89 -34.67 43.44
N ARG A 8 54.31 -35.84 43.16
CA ARG A 8 52.88 -36.06 42.83
C ARG A 8 52.09 -36.31 44.15
N PRO A 9 50.78 -36.64 44.13
CA PRO A 9 49.57 -35.92 43.69
C PRO A 9 48.55 -35.81 44.86
N HIS A 10 47.38 -35.16 44.68
CA HIS A 10 46.02 -35.63 45.08
C HIS A 10 44.94 -34.52 45.13
N PRO A 11 43.63 -34.86 45.13
CA PRO A 11 42.64 -34.26 44.25
C PRO A 11 41.60 -33.39 44.98
N GLY A 12 40.76 -32.74 44.17
CA GLY A 12 39.38 -32.46 44.53
C GLY A 12 39.14 -31.15 45.27
N ARG A 13 38.60 -30.17 44.54
CA ARG A 13 37.58 -29.28 45.09
C ARG A 13 36.62 -28.83 44.01
N SER A 14 35.35 -29.15 44.28
CA SER A 14 34.14 -28.85 43.53
C SER A 14 34.05 -27.37 43.16
N VAL A 15 33.76 -27.08 41.88
CA VAL A 15 33.38 -25.74 41.43
C VAL A 15 31.86 -25.75 41.26
N ALA A 16 31.20 -24.89 42.04
CA ALA A 16 29.76 -24.73 42.04
C ALA A 16 29.27 -24.23 40.67
N PHE A 17 28.32 -24.98 40.10
CA PHE A 17 27.48 -24.52 39.00
C PHE A 17 26.53 -23.43 39.53
N ASN A 18 26.69 -22.19 39.08
CA ASN A 18 25.63 -21.18 39.14
C ASN A 18 24.77 -21.34 37.88
N PRO A 19 23.48 -21.73 37.98
CA PRO A 19 22.59 -21.65 36.85
C PRO A 19 22.19 -20.19 36.61
N THR A 20 22.51 -19.67 35.44
CA THR A 20 21.93 -18.43 34.90
C THR A 20 20.40 -18.59 34.83
N PRO A 21 19.59 -17.63 35.28
CA PRO A 21 18.15 -17.69 35.05
C PRO A 21 17.86 -17.53 33.55
N PRO A 22 16.86 -18.23 32.97
CA PRO A 22 16.41 -17.95 31.62
C PRO A 22 15.78 -16.56 31.62
N GLY A 23 16.49 -15.63 30.98
CA GLY A 23 16.03 -14.28 30.72
C GLY A 23 14.87 -14.29 29.74
N ASP A 24 13.84 -13.55 30.11
CA ASP A 24 12.90 -12.84 29.26
C ASP A 24 12.39 -13.57 28.02
N ASP A 25 11.19 -14.17 28.18
CA ASP A 25 10.16 -14.13 27.15
C ASP A 25 9.84 -12.66 26.86
N LEU A 26 10.74 -12.00 26.13
CA LEU A 26 10.47 -10.74 25.46
C LEU A 26 9.40 -11.06 24.43
N LEU A 27 8.17 -10.66 24.79
CA LEU A 27 7.16 -10.15 23.88
C LEU A 27 7.81 -9.74 22.56
N ASN A 28 7.79 -10.63 21.58
CA ASN A 28 8.31 -10.31 20.25
C ASN A 28 7.37 -9.22 19.71
N PRO A 29 7.78 -7.95 19.59
CA PRO A 29 6.94 -6.99 18.91
C PRO A 29 6.89 -7.47 17.47
N LYS A 30 5.72 -7.89 16.99
CA LYS A 30 5.51 -8.23 15.57
C LYS A 30 6.19 -7.15 14.74
N GLU A 31 7.26 -7.50 14.06
CA GLU A 31 7.93 -6.58 13.15
C GLU A 31 6.87 -6.00 12.20
N PRO A 32 6.92 -4.69 11.89
CA PRO A 32 5.98 -4.10 10.96
C PRO A 32 6.13 -4.82 9.61
N GLN A 33 5.13 -5.62 9.26
CA GLN A 33 5.12 -6.33 7.98
C GLN A 33 5.11 -5.32 6.85
N SER A 34 6.05 -5.46 5.92
CA SER A 34 6.13 -4.57 4.77
C SER A 34 4.91 -4.75 3.87
N GLN A 35 4.50 -3.70 3.14
CA GLN A 35 3.40 -3.77 2.16
C GLN A 35 3.63 -4.89 1.13
N THR A 36 4.89 -5.16 0.78
CA THR A 36 5.33 -6.30 -0.04
C THR A 36 4.92 -7.65 0.57
N GLU A 37 5.22 -7.88 1.86
CA GLU A 37 4.87 -9.13 2.56
C GLU A 37 3.35 -9.28 2.74
N ILE A 38 2.65 -8.17 2.98
CA ILE A 38 1.20 -8.13 3.08
C ILE A 38 0.58 -8.59 1.76
N LEU A 39 1.01 -8.01 0.64
CA LEU A 39 0.52 -8.38 -0.68
C LEU A 39 0.87 -9.82 -1.04
N ALA A 40 2.11 -10.24 -0.78
CA ALA A 40 2.56 -11.61 -1.03
C ALA A 40 1.69 -12.63 -0.26
N SER A 41 1.40 -12.34 1.01
CA SER A 41 0.53 -13.17 1.84
C SER A 41 -0.92 -13.19 1.34
N PHE A 42 -1.44 -12.04 0.92
CA PHE A 42 -2.80 -11.92 0.37
C PHE A 42 -2.96 -12.75 -0.92
N LEU A 43 -1.96 -12.69 -1.82
CA LEU A 43 -1.97 -13.43 -3.08
C LEU A 43 -1.54 -14.90 -2.95
N GLY A 44 -1.04 -15.32 -1.78
CA GLY A 44 -0.52 -16.67 -1.58
C GLY A 44 0.78 -16.96 -2.34
N VAL A 45 1.62 -15.94 -2.55
CA VAL A 45 2.88 -16.01 -3.29
C VAL A 45 4.08 -15.65 -2.40
N SER A 46 5.30 -15.89 -2.89
CA SER A 46 6.52 -15.46 -2.18
C SER A 46 6.76 -13.95 -2.36
N ALA A 47 7.30 -13.30 -1.33
CA ALA A 47 7.60 -11.86 -1.36
C ALA A 47 8.57 -11.48 -2.50
N GLY A 48 9.46 -12.39 -2.91
CA GLY A 48 10.37 -12.18 -4.04
C GLY A 48 9.70 -12.04 -5.41
N ARG A 49 8.41 -12.37 -5.54
CA ARG A 49 7.61 -12.15 -6.75
C ARG A 49 6.97 -10.76 -6.80
N ILE A 50 7.07 -10.00 -5.70
CA ILE A 50 6.51 -8.66 -5.59
C ILE A 50 7.61 -7.62 -5.82
N THR A 51 7.41 -6.75 -6.80
CA THR A 51 8.32 -5.65 -7.13
C THR A 51 7.65 -4.31 -6.92
N GLN A 52 8.30 -3.41 -6.21
CA GLN A 52 7.80 -2.04 -6.00
C GLN A 52 8.03 -1.18 -7.24
N SER A 53 7.04 -0.33 -7.57
CA SER A 53 7.16 0.65 -8.65
C SER A 53 8.20 1.73 -8.35
N THR A 54 8.89 2.23 -9.37
CA THR A 54 9.76 3.41 -9.24
C THR A 54 8.96 4.70 -9.09
N GLY A 55 7.84 4.81 -9.80
CA GLY A 55 6.91 5.92 -9.71
C GLY A 55 5.95 5.80 -8.52
N ARG A 56 5.14 6.85 -8.33
CA ARG A 56 4.08 6.90 -7.31
C ARG A 56 2.75 7.25 -7.95
N LEU A 57 1.69 6.58 -7.50
CA LEU A 57 0.30 6.86 -7.82
C LEU A 57 -0.38 7.38 -6.56
N TYR A 58 -1.00 8.56 -6.63
CA TYR A 58 -1.61 9.25 -5.48
C TYR A 58 -0.66 9.44 -4.28
N GLY A 59 0.66 9.48 -4.54
CA GLY A 59 1.69 9.61 -3.49
C GLY A 59 2.23 8.28 -2.94
N TYR A 60 1.70 7.14 -3.38
CA TYR A 60 2.09 5.81 -2.90
C TYR A 60 2.70 4.97 -4.03
N HIS A 61 3.57 4.03 -3.67
CA HIS A 61 4.12 3.09 -4.64
C HIS A 61 3.09 2.00 -4.98
N ALA A 62 3.04 1.60 -6.24
CA ALA A 62 2.34 0.39 -6.66
C ALA A 62 3.26 -0.83 -6.47
N TYR A 63 2.65 -1.98 -6.28
CA TYR A 63 3.35 -3.26 -6.11
C TYR A 63 2.92 -4.23 -7.21
N TYR A 64 3.90 -4.75 -7.94
CA TYR A 64 3.71 -5.63 -9.08
C TYR A 64 3.92 -7.08 -8.68
N CYS A 65 2.95 -7.95 -8.93
CA CYS A 65 3.14 -9.40 -8.88
C CYS A 65 3.54 -9.89 -10.28
N ASP A 66 4.73 -10.51 -10.36
CA ASP A 66 5.31 -11.06 -11.60
C ASP A 66 5.44 -10.05 -12.76
N GLY A 67 5.41 -8.76 -12.46
CA GLY A 67 5.44 -7.70 -13.46
C GLY A 67 4.15 -7.55 -14.29
N ILE A 68 3.09 -8.30 -13.98
CA ILE A 68 1.84 -8.30 -14.77
C ILE A 68 0.71 -7.58 -14.03
N GLN A 69 0.50 -7.92 -12.77
CA GLN A 69 -0.62 -7.40 -11.97
C GLN A 69 -0.12 -6.34 -11.01
N ALA A 70 -0.76 -5.17 -10.99
CA ALA A 70 -0.36 -4.08 -10.11
C ALA A 70 -1.41 -3.82 -9.03
N TYR A 71 -0.92 -3.52 -7.83
CA TYR A 71 -1.73 -3.32 -6.65
C TYR A 71 -1.31 -2.07 -5.89
N LEU A 72 -2.29 -1.37 -5.30
CA LEU A 72 -2.05 -0.48 -4.17
C LEU A 72 -2.30 -1.26 -2.88
N VAL A 73 -1.39 -1.11 -1.92
CA VAL A 73 -1.48 -1.74 -0.60
C VAL A 73 -1.35 -0.62 0.41
N LEU A 74 -2.45 -0.26 1.05
CA LEU A 74 -2.55 0.95 1.85
C LEU A 74 -3.14 0.61 3.22
N SER A 75 -2.68 1.28 4.27
CA SER A 75 -3.46 1.34 5.52
C SER A 75 -4.79 2.09 5.30
N GLU A 76 -5.71 2.03 6.25
CA GLU A 76 -6.99 2.75 6.16
C GLU A 76 -6.79 4.26 5.95
N GLU A 77 -5.86 4.87 6.69
CA GLU A 77 -5.57 6.31 6.58
C GLU A 77 -4.94 6.66 5.22
N GLU A 78 -3.99 5.84 4.75
CA GLU A 78 -3.39 6.03 3.43
C GLU A 78 -4.41 5.83 2.31
N ALA A 79 -5.34 4.88 2.46
CA ALA A 79 -6.42 4.67 1.50
C ALA A 79 -7.35 5.89 1.42
N GLU A 80 -7.70 6.46 2.56
CA GLU A 80 -8.48 7.70 2.63
C GLU A 80 -7.75 8.86 1.93
N GLN A 81 -6.49 9.10 2.28
CA GLN A 81 -5.67 10.15 1.66
C GLN A 81 -5.48 9.95 0.15
N ALA A 82 -5.23 8.70 -0.28
CA ALA A 82 -5.12 8.35 -1.68
C ALA A 82 -6.42 8.63 -2.43
N ALA A 83 -7.57 8.28 -1.84
CA ALA A 83 -8.87 8.51 -2.46
C ALA A 83 -9.17 10.00 -2.63
N GLN A 84 -8.90 10.81 -1.59
CA GLN A 84 -9.06 12.27 -1.65
C GLN A 84 -8.20 12.89 -2.76
N LYS A 85 -6.94 12.46 -2.86
CA LYS A 85 -6.03 12.91 -3.91
C LYS A 85 -6.49 12.46 -5.30
N ALA A 86 -6.88 11.20 -5.45
CA ALA A 86 -7.38 10.65 -6.70
C ALA A 86 -8.62 11.38 -7.20
N ILE A 87 -9.58 11.70 -6.32
CA ILE A 87 -10.76 12.51 -6.65
C ILE A 87 -10.33 13.86 -7.23
N SER A 88 -9.40 14.55 -6.58
CA SER A 88 -8.93 15.84 -7.09
C SER A 88 -8.16 15.73 -8.42
N GLU A 89 -7.41 14.66 -8.63
CA GLU A 89 -6.59 14.48 -9.84
C GLU A 89 -7.41 13.94 -11.03
N ARG A 90 -8.57 13.33 -10.78
CA ARG A 90 -9.39 12.61 -11.77
C ARG A 90 -10.85 13.07 -11.82
N VAL A 91 -11.15 14.31 -11.45
CA VAL A 91 -12.51 14.89 -11.59
C VAL A 91 -13.04 14.73 -13.01
N TRP A 92 -12.17 14.89 -14.01
CA TRP A 92 -12.54 14.71 -15.42
C TRP A 92 -13.02 13.29 -15.73
N VAL A 93 -12.41 12.25 -15.14
CA VAL A 93 -12.83 10.85 -15.31
C VAL A 93 -14.23 10.68 -14.75
N ILE A 94 -14.44 11.12 -13.50
CA ILE A 94 -15.73 11.02 -12.80
C ILE A 94 -16.85 11.71 -13.59
N ALA A 95 -16.56 12.88 -14.16
CA ALA A 95 -17.50 13.62 -14.99
C ALA A 95 -17.82 12.86 -16.30
N LEU A 96 -16.82 12.27 -16.95
CA LEU A 96 -17.02 11.50 -18.18
C LEU A 96 -17.71 10.17 -17.95
N GLU A 97 -17.45 9.47 -16.84
CA GLU A 97 -18.16 8.23 -16.47
C GLU A 97 -19.67 8.48 -16.41
N SER A 98 -20.07 9.60 -15.80
CA SER A 98 -21.48 10.00 -15.73
C SER A 98 -22.10 10.24 -17.12
N ILE A 99 -21.32 10.80 -18.05
CA ILE A 99 -21.74 11.04 -19.44
C ILE A 99 -21.84 9.70 -20.19
N PHE A 100 -20.84 8.83 -20.06
CA PHE A 100 -20.77 7.55 -20.76
C PHE A 100 -21.90 6.64 -20.32
N GLU A 101 -22.15 6.55 -19.02
CA GLU A 101 -23.31 5.82 -18.47
C GLU A 101 -24.62 6.39 -19.00
N TYR A 102 -24.80 7.72 -18.96
CA TYR A 102 -26.04 8.37 -19.41
C TYR A 102 -26.34 8.12 -20.90
N PHE A 103 -25.32 8.06 -21.74
CA PHE A 103 -25.47 7.82 -23.19
C PHE A 103 -25.27 6.37 -23.61
N GLY A 104 -24.98 5.44 -22.68
CA GLY A 104 -24.73 4.03 -22.98
C GLY A 104 -23.49 3.80 -23.85
N ILE A 105 -22.42 4.57 -23.62
CA ILE A 105 -21.16 4.44 -24.34
C ILE A 105 -20.37 3.27 -23.75
N ASP A 106 -20.13 2.23 -24.56
CA ASP A 106 -19.35 1.04 -24.19
C ASP A 106 -17.84 1.29 -24.37
N ALA A 107 -17.31 2.20 -23.56
CA ALA A 107 -15.89 2.51 -23.44
C ALA A 107 -15.60 3.00 -22.01
N TYR A 108 -14.34 3.07 -21.60
CA TYR A 108 -13.97 3.69 -20.33
C TYR A 108 -13.32 5.05 -20.57
N PRO A 109 -13.55 6.08 -19.73
CA PRO A 109 -12.96 7.40 -19.96
C PRO A 109 -11.42 7.40 -20.00
N SER A 110 -10.75 6.41 -19.41
CA SER A 110 -9.29 6.28 -19.56
C SER A 110 -8.85 6.00 -20.99
N ASP A 111 -9.69 5.36 -21.80
CA ASP A 111 -9.39 5.06 -23.21
C ASP A 111 -9.24 6.38 -24.02
N ALA A 112 -9.89 7.44 -23.56
CA ALA A 112 -9.74 8.77 -24.14
C ALA A 112 -8.33 9.35 -23.95
N ILE A 113 -7.54 8.86 -22.97
CA ILE A 113 -6.15 9.31 -22.76
C ILE A 113 -5.29 8.96 -23.96
N GLU A 114 -5.47 7.76 -24.53
CA GLU A 114 -4.70 7.33 -25.70
C GLU A 114 -5.05 8.13 -26.96
N ALA A 115 -6.32 8.53 -27.09
CA ALA A 115 -6.81 9.28 -28.24
C ALA A 115 -6.53 10.79 -28.19
N ILE A 116 -6.67 11.41 -27.01
CA ILE A 116 -6.63 12.88 -26.82
C ILE A 116 -5.27 13.34 -26.28
N GLY A 117 -4.53 12.45 -25.60
CA GLY A 117 -3.31 12.78 -24.89
C GLY A 117 -3.56 13.36 -23.48
N LYS A 118 -2.50 13.40 -22.67
CA LYS A 118 -2.60 13.74 -21.23
C LYS A 118 -2.77 15.24 -20.96
N GLU A 119 -2.11 16.11 -21.73
CA GLU A 119 -2.11 17.55 -21.50
C GLU A 119 -3.50 18.19 -21.57
N PRO A 120 -4.34 17.90 -22.60
CA PRO A 120 -5.70 18.44 -22.62
C PRO A 120 -6.54 18.00 -21.42
N LEU A 121 -6.36 16.75 -20.97
CA LEU A 121 -7.11 16.20 -19.84
C LEU A 121 -6.69 16.85 -18.52
N PHE A 122 -5.40 17.16 -18.33
CA PHE A 122 -4.95 17.93 -17.18
C PHE A 122 -5.54 19.34 -17.16
N HIS A 123 -5.57 20.01 -18.31
CA HIS A 123 -6.20 21.33 -18.41
C HIS A 123 -7.71 21.28 -18.09
N VAL A 124 -8.44 20.32 -18.66
CA VAL A 124 -9.87 20.12 -18.35
C VAL A 124 -10.08 19.83 -16.86
N ASN A 125 -9.24 18.99 -16.26
CA ASN A 125 -9.33 18.69 -14.84
C ASN A 125 -9.12 19.95 -13.97
N ASP A 126 -8.17 20.82 -14.33
CA ASP A 126 -7.95 22.08 -13.60
C ASP A 126 -9.12 23.05 -13.72
N GLU A 127 -9.74 23.16 -14.90
CA GLU A 127 -10.96 23.97 -15.09
C GLU A 127 -12.14 23.41 -14.28
N LEU A 128 -12.34 22.08 -14.28
CA LEU A 128 -13.37 21.44 -13.46
C LEU A 128 -13.14 21.70 -11.97
N ARG A 129 -11.90 21.56 -11.49
CA ARG A 129 -11.53 21.88 -10.10
C ARG A 129 -11.79 23.34 -9.77
N ALA A 130 -11.51 24.27 -10.69
CA ALA A 130 -11.78 25.69 -10.50
C ALA A 130 -13.30 25.96 -10.36
N ILE A 131 -14.13 25.31 -11.17
CA ILE A 131 -15.60 25.39 -11.08
C ILE A 131 -16.08 24.84 -9.73
N ILE A 132 -15.61 23.66 -9.32
CA ILE A 132 -15.99 23.03 -8.05
C ILE A 132 -15.58 23.89 -6.86
N ASN A 133 -14.34 24.40 -6.87
CA ASN A 133 -13.85 25.28 -5.81
C ASN A 133 -14.66 26.58 -5.67
N ARG A 134 -15.19 27.12 -6.78
CA ARG A 134 -16.04 28.32 -6.77
C ARG A 134 -17.50 28.06 -6.44
N THR A 135 -17.92 26.79 -6.34
CA THR A 135 -19.32 26.41 -6.11
C THR A 135 -19.50 25.77 -4.73
N CYS A 136 -19.15 24.49 -4.58
CA CYS A 136 -19.33 23.75 -3.33
C CYS A 136 -18.02 23.48 -2.56
N GLY A 137 -16.86 23.69 -3.19
CA GLY A 137 -15.54 23.36 -2.64
C GLY A 137 -15.16 21.89 -2.88
N MET A 138 -13.87 21.66 -3.18
CA MET A 138 -13.34 20.30 -3.40
C MET A 138 -13.49 19.40 -2.16
N GLU A 139 -13.38 19.96 -0.96
CA GLU A 139 -13.55 19.21 0.30
C GLU A 139 -14.95 18.62 0.41
N THR A 140 -15.98 19.42 0.13
CA THR A 140 -17.39 18.98 0.14
C THR A 140 -17.61 17.86 -0.88
N LEU A 141 -17.16 18.04 -2.13
CA LEU A 141 -17.29 17.00 -3.16
C LEU A 141 -16.62 15.70 -2.72
N THR A 142 -15.39 15.80 -2.25
CA THR A 142 -14.58 14.65 -1.82
C THR A 142 -15.25 13.89 -0.69
N SER A 143 -15.66 14.60 0.37
CA SER A 143 -16.38 14.00 1.50
C SER A 143 -17.64 13.28 1.03
N ARG A 144 -18.45 13.90 0.16
CA ARG A 144 -19.67 13.27 -0.37
C ARG A 144 -19.40 12.02 -1.19
N MET A 145 -18.39 12.05 -2.04
CA MET A 145 -18.03 10.88 -2.85
C MET A 145 -17.61 9.69 -1.98
N LEU A 146 -16.83 9.95 -0.93
CA LEU A 146 -16.36 8.91 -0.01
C LEU A 146 -17.48 8.41 0.91
N GLU A 147 -18.39 9.28 1.38
CA GLU A 147 -19.61 8.89 2.11
C GLU A 147 -20.49 7.91 1.31
N LEU A 148 -20.52 8.05 -0.01
CA LEU A 148 -21.25 7.15 -0.91
C LEU A 148 -20.51 5.83 -1.18
N GLY A 149 -19.34 5.62 -0.57
CA GLY A 149 -18.57 4.39 -0.71
C GLY A 149 -17.82 4.27 -2.04
N ASN A 150 -17.55 5.37 -2.75
CA ASN A 150 -16.88 5.32 -4.05
C ASN A 150 -15.37 5.01 -3.99
N ARG A 151 -14.79 4.86 -2.80
CA ARG A 151 -13.34 4.61 -2.66
C ARG A 151 -12.82 3.45 -3.52
N PRO A 152 -13.49 2.28 -3.62
CA PRO A 152 -13.08 1.20 -4.52
C PRO A 152 -13.12 1.60 -5.99
N ASN A 153 -14.16 2.33 -6.43
CA ASN A 153 -14.29 2.80 -7.81
C ASN A 153 -13.17 3.76 -8.20
N ILE A 154 -12.63 4.50 -7.23
CA ILE A 154 -11.57 5.49 -7.44
C ILE A 154 -10.17 4.85 -7.41
N LEU A 155 -9.96 3.85 -6.54
CA LEU A 155 -8.63 3.28 -6.26
C LEU A 155 -8.35 1.92 -6.91
N ALA A 156 -9.38 1.17 -7.34
CA ALA A 156 -9.23 -0.13 -8.00
C ALA A 156 -9.75 -0.08 -9.45
N ASP A 157 -8.88 0.37 -10.37
CA ASP A 157 -9.24 0.50 -11.78
C ASP A 157 -9.63 -0.84 -12.45
N TYR A 158 -9.18 -2.00 -11.92
CA TYR A 158 -9.44 -3.31 -12.54
C TYR A 158 -10.77 -3.96 -12.14
N ASP A 159 -11.02 -4.14 -10.84
CA ASP A 159 -12.20 -4.86 -10.33
C ASP A 159 -13.15 -4.00 -9.51
N GLN A 160 -12.81 -2.72 -9.30
CA GLN A 160 -13.58 -1.78 -8.49
C GLN A 160 -13.89 -2.31 -7.08
N ARG A 161 -12.95 -3.10 -6.51
CA ARG A 161 -13.10 -3.70 -5.18
C ARG A 161 -11.99 -3.28 -4.24
N GLU A 162 -12.39 -3.07 -2.99
CA GLU A 162 -11.47 -2.95 -1.86
C GLU A 162 -11.36 -4.30 -1.18
N HIS A 163 -10.17 -4.89 -1.22
CA HIS A 163 -9.88 -6.14 -0.51
C HIS A 163 -9.26 -5.81 0.84
N ARG A 164 -9.88 -6.27 1.93
CA ARG A 164 -9.32 -6.11 3.28
C ARG A 164 -8.51 -7.32 3.67
N TYR A 165 -7.25 -7.10 4.01
CA TYR A 165 -6.37 -8.15 4.50
C TYR A 165 -5.54 -7.64 5.68
N LYS A 166 -5.76 -8.24 6.86
CA LYS A 166 -5.26 -7.73 8.15
C LYS A 166 -5.72 -6.27 8.32
N ASN A 167 -4.79 -5.34 8.50
CA ASN A 167 -5.07 -3.91 8.68
C ASN A 167 -4.82 -3.09 7.39
N PHE A 168 -4.75 -3.75 6.24
CA PHE A 168 -4.51 -3.11 4.94
C PHE A 168 -5.70 -3.26 4.00
N CYS A 169 -5.88 -2.23 3.18
CA CYS A 169 -6.74 -2.19 2.01
C CYS A 169 -5.88 -2.46 0.76
N ILE A 170 -6.31 -3.40 -0.07
CA ILE A 170 -5.63 -3.81 -1.28
C ILE A 170 -6.55 -3.54 -2.47
N TYR A 171 -6.04 -2.81 -3.46
CA TYR A 171 -6.78 -2.40 -4.66
C TYR A 171 -6.03 -2.87 -5.90
N ARG A 172 -6.72 -3.48 -6.85
CA ARG A 172 -6.11 -3.94 -8.11
C ARG A 172 -6.22 -2.84 -9.17
N LEU A 173 -5.07 -2.45 -9.72
CA LEU A 173 -4.97 -1.39 -10.73
C LEU A 173 -5.12 -1.95 -12.16
N PHE A 174 -4.59 -3.15 -12.45
CA PHE A 174 -4.74 -3.89 -13.71
C PHE A 174 -4.42 -5.38 -13.52
#